data_AF-A0A956AKJ2-F1
#
_entry.id   AF-A0A956AKJ2-F1
#
_cell.length_a   1.000
_cell.length_b   1.000
_cell.length_c   1.000
_cell.angle_alpha   90.00
_cell.angle_beta   90.00
_cell.angle_gamma   90.00
#
_symmetry.space_group_name_H-M   'P 1'
#
loop_
_entity.id
_entity.type
_entity.pdbx_description
1 polymer ?
#
loop_
_entity_poly.entity_id
_entity_poly.type
_entity_poly.pdbx_seq_one_letter_code
_entity_poly.pdbx_strand_id
1 'polypeptide(L)'
;MAKPETSPRTYRVSARDKQPLIRFMTDALHADGCRILYCSPPSEAPTRITFETADGERFGIVAYAFLANQRLTKNRPDDEHRLQVKYGSRDGKLHELWQDPYGLYTTLFLGINPEQRFFVGADPVLHSPTKMFISIEFKQEQADAILQTGWHAWERSRKTADAGPIEVLVGGRPERFLDYVRFERDALAEDQGHRQLLAERAGHSPLRPVEASASHPPDLVPSPARLHDLAREFELSQREVMDLIESAPRLKMAVRGWVAEEHLYRQVQGVPDVSECKRITKEGGADIALRFRGAPLTIECKNVLRNTTAAGVARVDFQRTRASKGDPCSRYYSPRDFDVVAACLHAVTERWEFRYVVPTRLAPHQRCPGKLGNNVRLDERWRSDAHRVFSEAAGL
;
A
#
# COMPACT_ATOMS: atom_id res chain seq x y z
N MET A 1 -21.84 6.09 -11.72
CA MET A 1 -20.89 6.31 -10.60
C MET A 1 -21.11 7.71 -10.05
N ALA A 2 -20.74 7.98 -8.79
CA ALA A 2 -20.67 9.35 -8.30
C ALA A 2 -19.48 10.10 -8.94
N LYS A 3 -19.58 11.42 -9.11
CA LYS A 3 -18.44 12.25 -9.55
C LYS A 3 -17.39 12.27 -8.44
N PRO A 4 -16.10 12.02 -8.71
CA PRO A 4 -15.06 12.02 -7.66
C PRO A 4 -14.94 13.42 -7.02
N GLU A 5 -14.66 13.46 -5.71
CA GLU A 5 -14.44 14.73 -5.00
C GLU A 5 -13.15 15.39 -5.52
N THR A 6 -13.28 16.54 -6.18
CA THR A 6 -12.17 17.28 -6.80
C THR A 6 -11.31 18.07 -5.80
N SER A 7 -11.63 18.00 -4.50
CA SER A 7 -10.95 18.74 -3.43
C SER A 7 -11.17 18.08 -2.08
N PRO A 8 -10.18 18.07 -1.16
CA PRO A 8 -10.34 17.49 0.16
C PRO A 8 -11.37 18.24 1.01
N ARG A 9 -12.19 17.50 1.76
CA ARG A 9 -13.08 18.06 2.78
C ARG A 9 -12.28 18.79 3.86
N THR A 10 -12.44 20.11 3.93
CA THR A 10 -11.78 20.95 4.94
C THR A 10 -12.54 20.97 6.27
N TYR A 11 -11.80 21.03 7.37
CA TYR A 11 -12.27 21.11 8.75
C TYR A 11 -11.61 22.30 9.46
N ARG A 12 -12.39 23.10 10.20
CA ARG A 12 -11.83 24.10 11.14
C ARG A 12 -11.23 23.40 12.35
N VAL A 13 -10.03 23.83 12.76
CA VAL A 13 -9.22 23.23 13.83
C VAL A 13 -8.49 24.29 14.65
N SER A 14 -7.96 23.89 15.81
CA SER A 14 -7.12 24.77 16.64
C SER A 14 -5.80 25.07 15.93
N ALA A 15 -5.58 26.35 15.60
CA ALA A 15 -4.31 26.81 15.03
C ALA A 15 -3.13 26.52 15.96
N ARG A 16 -3.31 26.64 17.28
CA ARG A 16 -2.30 26.31 18.29
C ARG A 16 -1.88 24.84 18.23
N ASP A 17 -2.82 23.93 17.98
CA ASP A 17 -2.59 22.48 18.00
C ASP A 17 -1.97 22.00 16.67
N LYS A 18 -2.18 22.74 15.57
CA LYS A 18 -1.66 22.40 14.24
C LYS A 18 -0.36 23.09 13.87
N GLN A 19 -0.12 24.31 14.36
CA GLN A 19 1.10 25.05 14.03
C GLN A 19 2.41 24.27 14.27
N PRO A 20 2.56 23.44 15.34
CA PRO A 20 3.73 22.59 15.52
C PRO A 20 3.85 21.45 14.49
N LEU A 21 2.72 20.84 14.11
CA LEU A 21 2.68 19.75 13.13
C LEU A 21 3.00 20.26 11.72
N ILE A 22 2.49 21.45 11.38
CA ILE A 22 2.77 22.12 10.11
C ILE A 22 4.25 22.52 10.05
N ARG A 23 4.79 23.13 11.11
CA ARG A 23 6.22 23.47 11.21
C ARG A 23 7.11 22.25 11.04
N PHE A 24 6.82 21.15 11.73
CA PHE A 24 7.57 19.90 11.55
C PHE A 24 7.68 19.50 10.06
N MET A 25 6.58 19.58 9.29
CA MET A 25 6.57 19.24 7.87
C MET A 25 7.28 20.29 7.00
N THR A 26 7.04 21.60 7.22
CA THR A 26 7.68 22.66 6.42
C THR A 26 9.17 22.78 6.69
N ASP A 27 9.58 22.65 7.95
CA ASP A 27 10.96 22.84 8.39
C ASP A 27 11.81 21.62 7.98
N ALA A 28 11.21 20.42 7.96
CA ALA A 28 11.80 19.23 7.35
C ALA A 28 12.02 19.38 5.83
N LEU A 29 10.99 19.85 5.10
CA LEU A 29 11.09 20.10 3.65
C LEU A 29 12.14 21.17 3.33
N HIS A 30 12.18 22.28 4.08
CA HIS A 30 13.21 23.31 3.90
C HIS A 30 14.63 22.79 4.20
N ALA A 31 14.79 21.92 5.21
CA ALA A 31 16.09 21.31 5.52
C ALA A 31 16.59 20.37 4.41
N ASP A 32 15.67 19.74 3.67
CA ASP A 32 15.95 18.93 2.48
C ASP A 32 15.96 19.75 1.18
N GLY A 33 16.22 21.07 1.28
CA GLY A 33 16.37 21.99 0.16
C GLY A 33 15.08 22.34 -0.58
N CYS A 34 13.90 21.90 -0.13
CA CYS A 34 12.64 22.19 -0.80
C CYS A 34 12.16 23.63 -0.56
N ARG A 35 11.70 24.28 -1.64
CA ARG A 35 11.07 25.61 -1.64
C ARG A 35 9.55 25.46 -1.52
N ILE A 36 8.98 25.83 -0.38
CA ILE A 36 7.52 25.84 -0.19
C ILE A 36 6.87 26.90 -1.09
N LEU A 37 5.95 26.49 -1.95
CA LEU A 37 5.18 27.34 -2.85
C LEU A 37 3.84 27.77 -2.22
N TYR A 38 3.24 26.89 -1.41
CA TYR A 38 1.99 27.13 -0.70
C TYR A 38 1.90 26.28 0.57
N CYS A 39 1.29 26.81 1.63
CA CYS A 39 0.81 26.04 2.78
C CYS A 39 -0.57 26.57 3.21
N SER A 40 -1.51 25.66 3.53
CA SER A 40 -2.79 26.00 4.13
C SER A 40 -2.62 26.61 5.54
N PRO A 41 -3.52 27.51 5.99
CA PRO A 41 -3.42 28.12 7.31
C PRO A 41 -3.59 27.09 8.44
N PRO A 42 -3.00 27.30 9.63
CA PRO A 42 -3.04 26.35 10.75
C PRO A 42 -4.44 26.16 11.34
N SER A 43 -5.39 27.04 11.05
CA SER A 43 -6.81 26.91 11.42
C SER A 43 -7.58 25.87 10.60
N GLU A 44 -6.95 25.24 9.60
CA GLU A 44 -7.58 24.32 8.65
C GLU A 44 -6.87 22.96 8.60
N ALA A 45 -7.64 21.92 8.27
CA ALA A 45 -7.12 20.58 8.00
C ALA A 45 -8.01 19.82 7.00
N PRO A 46 -7.49 18.82 6.25
CA PRO A 46 -6.08 18.39 6.19
C PRO A 46 -5.16 19.52 5.69
N THR A 47 -3.89 19.49 6.10
CA THR A 47 -2.94 20.52 5.70
C THR A 47 -2.52 20.29 4.25
N ARG A 48 -2.77 21.25 3.37
CA ARG A 48 -2.27 21.22 1.99
C ARG A 48 -0.96 21.98 1.91
N ILE A 49 0.11 21.32 1.46
CA ILE A 49 1.40 21.94 1.18
C ILE A 49 1.73 21.66 -0.30
N THR A 50 2.25 22.67 -1.00
CA THR A 50 2.77 22.53 -2.36
C THR A 50 4.19 23.06 -2.35
N PHE A 51 5.14 22.33 -2.92
CA PHE A 51 6.56 22.66 -2.86
C PHE A 51 7.30 22.21 -4.12
N GLU A 52 8.51 22.73 -4.26
CA GLU A 52 9.47 22.44 -5.33
C GLU A 52 10.74 21.92 -4.66
N THR A 53 11.26 20.77 -5.07
CA THR A 53 12.51 20.20 -4.53
C THR A 53 13.74 20.96 -5.03
N ALA A 54 14.92 20.66 -4.46
CA ALA A 54 16.19 21.17 -4.96
C ALA A 54 16.42 20.83 -6.45
N ASP A 55 15.92 19.67 -6.89
CA ASP A 55 16.01 19.16 -8.27
C ASP A 55 14.96 19.78 -9.21
N GLY A 56 14.10 20.68 -8.71
CA GLY A 56 12.99 21.29 -9.46
C GLY A 56 11.71 20.45 -9.56
N GLU A 57 11.71 19.20 -9.10
CA GLU A 57 10.51 18.34 -9.05
C GLU A 57 9.45 19.00 -8.14
N ARG A 58 8.22 19.19 -8.66
CA ARG A 58 7.11 19.82 -7.93
C ARG A 58 6.16 18.79 -7.32
N PHE A 59 5.83 18.96 -6.05
CA PHE A 59 4.92 18.12 -5.29
C PHE A 59 3.75 18.90 -4.71
N GLY A 60 2.58 18.27 -4.71
CA GLY A 60 1.54 18.54 -3.73
C GLY A 60 1.50 17.46 -2.65
N ILE A 61 1.16 17.83 -1.41
CA ILE A 61 0.74 16.89 -0.37
C ILE A 61 -0.53 17.36 0.33
N VAL A 62 -1.38 16.41 0.72
CA VAL A 62 -2.57 16.64 1.57
C VAL A 62 -2.41 15.80 2.84
N ALA A 63 -1.93 16.45 3.89
CA ALA A 63 -1.53 15.81 5.15
C ALA A 63 -2.64 15.84 6.20
N TYR A 64 -3.23 14.68 6.45
CA TYR A 64 -4.04 14.40 7.63
C TYR A 64 -3.10 14.16 8.83
N ALA A 65 -2.44 15.23 9.28
CA ALA A 65 -1.43 15.20 10.34
C ALA A 65 -2.05 15.33 11.75
N PHE A 66 -1.72 14.41 12.66
CA PHE A 66 -2.18 14.37 14.04
C PHE A 66 -1.01 14.46 15.03
N LEU A 67 -1.27 14.84 16.28
CA LEU A 67 -0.26 14.78 17.33
C LEU A 67 -0.08 13.33 17.78
N ALA A 68 1.13 12.80 17.65
CA ALA A 68 1.58 11.58 18.32
C ALA A 68 2.13 11.93 19.71
N ASN A 69 1.82 11.10 20.72
CA ASN A 69 2.33 11.24 22.08
C ASN A 69 2.24 9.92 22.86
N GLN A 70 3.13 9.78 23.83
CA GLN A 70 2.98 8.91 24.99
C GLN A 70 2.10 9.64 26.01
N ARG A 71 1.02 9.00 26.49
CA ARG A 71 0.21 9.54 27.60
C ARG A 71 -0.02 8.48 28.66
N LEU A 72 0.86 8.49 29.66
CA LEU A 72 0.73 7.72 30.89
C LEU A 72 -0.65 7.99 31.52
N THR A 73 -1.44 6.94 31.67
CA THR A 73 -2.75 6.95 32.33
C THR A 73 -2.93 5.61 33.05
N LYS A 74 -3.61 5.58 34.20
CA LYS A 74 -3.65 4.42 35.12
C LYS A 74 -4.06 3.07 34.48
N ASN A 75 -4.72 3.09 33.31
CA ASN A 75 -5.24 1.90 32.64
C ASN A 75 -4.58 1.66 31.26
N ARG A 76 -3.36 2.17 31.04
CA ARG A 76 -2.56 1.91 29.82
C ARG A 76 -1.17 1.40 30.19
N PRO A 77 -0.55 0.57 29.33
CA PRO A 77 0.89 0.37 29.36
C PRO A 77 1.62 1.71 29.28
N ASP A 78 2.75 1.78 29.95
CA ASP A 78 3.73 2.86 29.85
C ASP A 78 4.41 2.89 28.47
N ASP A 79 4.67 1.72 27.89
CA ASP A 79 5.25 1.54 26.55
C ASP A 79 4.35 1.94 25.36
N GLU A 80 3.16 2.50 25.60
CA GLU A 80 2.18 2.84 24.56
C GLU A 80 2.27 4.30 24.08
N HIS A 81 2.75 4.46 22.84
CA HIS A 81 2.55 5.68 22.06
C HIS A 81 1.24 5.60 21.27
N ARG A 82 0.67 6.76 20.93
CA ARG A 82 -0.50 6.86 20.07
C ARG A 82 -0.52 8.14 19.27
N LEU A 83 -1.14 8.11 18.09
CA LEU A 83 -1.63 9.30 17.40
C LEU A 83 -3.16 9.37 17.46
N GLN A 84 -3.71 10.55 17.78
CA GLN A 84 -5.16 10.71 17.96
C GLN A 84 -5.83 11.28 16.72
N VAL A 85 -6.42 10.39 15.91
CA VAL A 85 -7.16 10.73 14.68
C VAL A 85 -8.44 11.49 15.04
N LYS A 86 -8.42 12.82 14.91
CA LYS A 86 -9.55 13.70 15.27
C LYS A 86 -9.66 14.91 14.36
N TYR A 87 -10.74 14.97 13.60
CA TYR A 87 -11.26 16.18 12.94
C TYR A 87 -12.77 16.30 13.14
N GLY A 88 -13.29 17.54 13.18
CA GLY A 88 -14.72 17.80 13.33
C GLY A 88 -15.32 17.39 14.68
N SER A 89 -16.61 17.09 14.68
CA SER A 89 -17.39 16.61 15.82
C SER A 89 -17.42 15.07 15.89
N ARG A 90 -17.71 14.51 17.07
CA ARG A 90 -17.82 13.06 17.28
C ARG A 90 -19.20 12.56 16.85
N ASP A 91 -19.50 12.62 15.56
CA ASP A 91 -20.79 12.16 14.99
C ASP A 91 -20.82 10.65 14.66
N GLY A 92 -19.68 9.96 14.81
CA GLY A 92 -19.56 8.51 14.62
C GLY A 92 -19.53 8.05 13.16
N LYS A 93 -19.59 8.98 12.21
CA LYS A 93 -19.68 8.65 10.77
C LYS A 93 -18.34 8.16 10.21
N LEU A 94 -18.46 7.50 9.06
CA LEU A 94 -17.34 7.18 8.19
C LEU A 94 -17.03 8.38 7.30
N HIS A 95 -15.74 8.74 7.24
CA HIS A 95 -15.20 9.78 6.38
C HIS A 95 -14.25 9.13 5.38
N GLU A 96 -14.51 9.28 4.08
CA GLU A 96 -13.47 9.07 3.07
C GLU A 96 -12.32 10.07 3.33
N LEU A 97 -11.09 9.56 3.33
CA LEU A 97 -9.91 10.41 3.13
C LEU A 97 -9.82 10.72 1.64
N TRP A 98 -9.57 11.98 1.32
CA TRP A 98 -9.42 12.43 -0.05
C TRP A 98 -8.17 11.78 -0.67
N GLN A 99 -8.32 11.28 -1.89
CA GLN A 99 -7.27 10.64 -2.68
C GLN A 99 -7.31 11.29 -4.05
N ASP A 100 -6.19 11.86 -4.51
CA ASP A 100 -6.22 12.78 -5.65
C ASP A 100 -6.69 12.08 -6.94
N PRO A 101 -7.82 12.50 -7.55
CA PRO A 101 -8.30 11.96 -8.82
C PRO A 101 -7.39 12.31 -10.02
N TYR A 102 -6.37 13.14 -9.85
CA TYR A 102 -5.39 13.49 -10.90
C TYR A 102 -3.94 13.03 -10.59
N GLY A 103 -3.58 12.81 -9.32
CA GLY A 103 -2.23 12.34 -8.92
C GLY A 103 -1.16 13.42 -8.80
N LEU A 104 -1.57 14.69 -8.63
CA LEU A 104 -0.70 15.84 -8.37
C LEU A 104 -0.36 15.99 -6.87
N TYR A 105 -1.20 15.42 -5.99
CA TYR A 105 -1.06 15.45 -4.54
C TYR A 105 -0.93 14.04 -3.94
N THR A 106 0.12 13.80 -3.16
CA THR A 106 0.20 12.62 -2.27
C THR A 106 -0.64 12.87 -1.02
N THR A 107 -1.62 12.00 -0.73
CA THR A 107 -2.34 12.02 0.55
C THR A 107 -1.49 11.34 1.63
N LEU A 108 -1.23 12.04 2.73
CA LEU A 108 -0.49 11.51 3.88
C LEU A 108 -1.44 11.39 5.08
N PHE A 109 -1.35 10.30 5.84
CA PHE A 109 -2.15 10.10 7.05
C PHE A 109 -1.22 9.67 8.19
N LEU A 110 -0.88 10.60 9.09
CA LEU A 110 0.29 10.46 9.96
C LEU A 110 0.11 11.09 11.35
N GLY A 111 0.76 10.48 12.34
CA GLY A 111 1.08 11.11 13.62
C GLY A 111 2.46 11.78 13.55
N ILE A 112 2.60 12.93 14.19
CA ILE A 112 3.87 13.65 14.34
C ILE A 112 4.07 13.93 15.83
N ASN A 113 5.27 13.67 16.35
CA ASN A 113 5.73 14.06 17.67
C ASN A 113 6.81 15.15 17.52
N PRO A 114 6.45 16.45 17.66
CA PRO A 114 7.40 17.55 17.49
C PRO A 114 8.48 17.59 18.56
N GLU A 115 8.17 17.13 19.79
CA GLU A 115 9.06 17.19 20.95
C GLU A 115 10.20 16.17 20.83
N GLN A 116 9.87 14.93 20.46
CA GLN A 116 10.87 13.87 20.23
C GLN A 116 11.38 13.82 18.77
N ARG A 117 10.98 14.78 17.92
CA ARG A 117 11.36 14.88 16.49
C ARG A 117 11.21 13.56 15.70
N PHE A 118 9.99 13.02 15.64
CA PHE A 118 9.66 11.93 14.71
C PHE A 118 8.22 11.97 14.19
N PHE A 119 7.94 11.22 13.13
CA PHE A 119 6.60 10.94 12.60
C PHE A 119 6.34 9.43 12.49
N VAL A 120 5.06 9.06 12.40
CA VAL A 120 4.56 7.71 12.11
C VAL A 120 3.39 7.82 11.12
N GLY A 121 3.63 7.41 9.88
CA GLY A 121 2.63 7.25 8.83
C GLY A 121 1.85 5.95 8.95
N ALA A 122 0.58 6.00 8.57
CA ALA A 122 -0.32 4.87 8.43
C ALA A 122 -1.01 4.93 7.06
N ASP A 123 -1.33 3.77 6.49
CA ASP A 123 -1.80 3.65 5.11
C ASP A 123 -3.09 4.47 4.85
N PRO A 124 -3.04 5.51 3.98
CA PRO A 124 -4.16 6.42 3.75
C PRO A 124 -5.28 5.79 2.88
N VAL A 125 -5.05 4.61 2.30
CA VAL A 125 -6.05 3.82 1.57
C VAL A 125 -6.77 2.86 2.51
N LEU A 126 -6.05 2.18 3.42
CA LEU A 126 -6.67 1.39 4.49
C LEU A 126 -7.56 2.24 5.41
N HIS A 127 -7.14 3.49 5.68
CA HIS A 127 -7.94 4.48 6.42
C HIS A 127 -8.95 5.25 5.56
N SER A 128 -9.27 4.80 4.34
CA SER A 128 -10.38 5.36 3.56
C SER A 128 -11.47 4.32 3.27
N PRO A 129 -12.67 4.41 3.89
CA PRO A 129 -13.08 5.41 4.89
C PRO A 129 -12.64 5.06 6.33
N THR A 130 -12.42 6.08 7.16
CA THR A 130 -12.11 5.94 8.59
C THR A 130 -13.13 6.67 9.48
N LYS A 131 -13.12 6.36 10.79
CA LYS A 131 -13.91 7.08 11.81
C LYS A 131 -13.04 8.15 12.46
N MET A 132 -13.57 9.35 12.62
CA MET A 132 -12.91 10.34 13.48
C MET A 132 -13.06 9.95 14.96
N PHE A 133 -12.16 10.45 15.81
CA PHE A 133 -12.04 10.15 17.25
C PHE A 133 -11.58 8.71 17.57
N ILE A 134 -10.80 8.09 16.67
CA ILE A 134 -10.05 6.85 16.95
C ILE A 134 -8.63 7.14 17.43
N SER A 135 -7.84 6.09 17.68
CA SER A 135 -6.41 6.17 17.95
C SER A 135 -5.67 5.12 17.11
N ILE A 136 -4.42 5.42 16.78
CA ILE A 136 -3.48 4.46 16.22
C ILE A 136 -2.32 4.35 17.20
N GLU A 137 -2.26 3.21 17.88
CA GLU A 137 -1.26 2.86 18.88
C GLU A 137 -0.03 2.19 18.24
N PHE A 138 1.13 2.48 18.81
CA PHE A 138 2.40 1.82 18.53
C PHE A 138 3.23 1.75 19.84
N LYS A 139 4.33 0.99 19.82
CA LYS A 139 5.12 0.68 21.02
C LYS A 139 6.37 1.56 21.13
N GLN A 140 6.88 1.73 22.36
CA GLN A 140 8.11 2.46 22.66
C GLN A 140 9.29 1.94 21.82
N GLU A 141 9.45 0.62 21.69
CA GLU A 141 10.44 -0.04 20.82
C GLU A 141 10.45 0.51 19.37
N GLN A 142 9.28 0.89 18.84
CA GLN A 142 9.10 1.39 17.47
C GLN A 142 9.53 2.86 17.40
N ALA A 143 9.25 3.65 18.44
CA ALA A 143 9.76 5.01 18.57
C ALA A 143 11.29 5.01 18.73
N ASP A 144 11.83 4.10 19.54
CA ASP A 144 13.27 3.93 19.75
C ASP A 144 13.97 3.52 18.46
N ALA A 145 13.41 2.58 17.69
CA ALA A 145 13.91 2.20 16.38
C ALA A 145 13.99 3.42 15.43
N ILE A 146 12.92 4.21 15.31
CA ILE A 146 12.91 5.46 14.51
C ILE A 146 13.98 6.45 14.98
N LEU A 147 14.18 6.58 16.29
CA LEU A 147 15.17 7.49 16.88
C LEU A 147 16.62 6.99 16.74
N GLN A 148 16.82 5.67 16.61
CA GLN A 148 18.12 5.05 16.41
C GLN A 148 18.55 5.03 14.94
N THR A 149 17.67 4.62 14.03
CA THR A 149 17.97 4.44 12.59
C THR A 149 17.60 5.63 11.73
N GLY A 150 16.73 6.53 12.23
CA GLY A 150 16.10 7.59 11.45
C GLY A 150 14.88 7.15 10.64
N TRP A 151 14.68 5.84 10.42
CA TRP A 151 13.61 5.27 9.59
C TRP A 151 13.28 3.83 9.97
N HIS A 152 12.01 3.52 10.19
CA HIS A 152 11.55 2.17 10.56
C HIS A 152 10.19 1.84 9.94
N ALA A 153 9.95 0.57 9.60
CA ALA A 153 8.69 0.09 9.04
C ALA A 153 8.31 -1.24 9.70
N TRP A 154 7.03 -1.39 10.09
CA TRP A 154 6.57 -2.55 10.86
C TRP A 154 5.08 -2.84 10.68
N GLU A 155 4.68 -4.10 10.89
CA GLU A 155 3.28 -4.48 10.98
C GLU A 155 2.67 -4.06 12.32
N ARG A 156 1.52 -3.37 12.29
CA ARG A 156 0.86 -2.88 13.49
C ARG A 156 0.23 -4.00 14.31
N SER A 157 0.86 -4.36 15.42
CA SER A 157 0.24 -5.17 16.46
C SER A 157 -1.01 -4.50 17.05
N ARG A 158 -2.09 -5.26 17.26
CA ARG A 158 -3.33 -4.79 17.90
C ARG A 158 -3.64 -5.63 19.15
N LYS A 159 -4.14 -4.99 20.21
CA LYS A 159 -4.27 -5.60 21.55
C LYS A 159 -5.32 -6.71 21.65
N THR A 160 -6.36 -6.65 20.84
CA THR A 160 -7.34 -7.72 20.72
C THR A 160 -6.91 -8.66 19.60
N ALA A 161 -7.12 -9.97 19.75
CA ALA A 161 -6.90 -10.99 18.72
C ALA A 161 -7.96 -10.93 17.61
N ASP A 162 -8.22 -9.72 17.13
CA ASP A 162 -9.40 -9.27 16.41
C ASP A 162 -9.03 -9.06 14.94
N ALA A 163 -9.78 -9.70 14.05
CA ALA A 163 -9.49 -9.82 12.63
C ALA A 163 -9.69 -8.52 11.81
N GLY A 164 -9.47 -7.35 12.41
CA GLY A 164 -9.36 -6.10 11.66
C GLY A 164 -8.21 -6.15 10.64
N PRO A 165 -8.17 -5.23 9.66
CA PRO A 165 -7.26 -5.35 8.53
C PRO A 165 -5.79 -5.25 8.93
N ILE A 166 -4.94 -6.07 8.33
CA ILE A 166 -3.48 -5.99 8.51
C ILE A 166 -3.01 -4.63 7.95
N GLU A 167 -2.04 -4.00 8.60
CA GLU A 167 -1.67 -2.59 8.42
C GLU A 167 -0.17 -2.43 8.69
N VAL A 168 0.58 -1.84 7.74
CA VAL A 168 2.01 -1.51 7.88
C VAL A 168 2.17 -0.01 8.12
N LEU A 169 2.82 0.29 9.24
CA LEU A 169 3.21 1.65 9.64
C LEU A 169 4.65 1.93 9.21
N VAL A 170 4.93 3.19 8.89
CA VAL A 170 6.27 3.66 8.52
C VAL A 170 6.56 4.93 9.29
N GLY A 171 7.63 4.92 10.09
CA GLY A 171 8.05 6.06 10.90
C GLY A 171 9.43 6.56 10.52
N GLY A 172 9.65 7.85 10.73
CA GLY A 172 10.90 8.50 10.39
C GLY A 172 11.16 9.78 11.17
N ARG A 173 12.40 10.25 11.08
CA ARG A 173 12.80 11.58 11.58
C ARG A 173 12.54 12.67 10.51
N PRO A 174 12.49 13.97 10.88
CA PRO A 174 12.34 15.08 9.94
C PRO A 174 13.22 14.98 8.70
N GLU A 175 14.47 14.54 8.88
CA GLU A 175 15.50 14.40 7.85
C GLU A 175 15.24 13.23 6.88
N ARG A 176 14.09 12.53 7.01
CA ARG A 176 13.55 11.52 6.09
C ARG A 176 12.13 11.86 5.60
N PHE A 177 11.66 13.10 5.80
CA PHE A 177 10.25 13.43 5.50
C PHE A 177 9.95 13.50 3.99
N LEU A 178 10.88 13.98 3.14
CA LEU A 178 10.68 13.92 1.68
C LEU A 178 10.69 12.47 1.18
N ASP A 179 11.57 11.62 1.70
CA ASP A 179 11.57 10.18 1.42
C ASP A 179 10.23 9.54 1.79
N TYR A 180 9.57 9.97 2.89
CA TYR A 180 8.22 9.52 3.23
C TYR A 180 7.15 10.03 2.26
N VAL A 181 7.24 11.27 1.77
CA VAL A 181 6.36 11.80 0.72
C VAL A 181 6.52 11.02 -0.61
N ARG A 182 7.75 10.69 -0.98
CA ARG A 182 8.07 9.86 -2.15
C ARG A 182 7.61 8.41 -1.95
N PHE A 183 7.81 7.84 -0.76
CA PHE A 183 7.30 6.51 -0.39
C PHE A 183 5.78 6.40 -0.47
N GLU A 184 5.00 7.31 0.13
CA GLU A 184 3.53 7.25 0.05
C GLU A 184 2.99 7.51 -1.38
N ARG A 185 3.78 8.16 -2.24
CA ARG A 185 3.49 8.28 -3.69
C ARG A 185 3.72 6.96 -4.41
N ASP A 186 4.84 6.30 -4.13
CA ASP A 186 5.23 5.03 -4.74
C ASP A 186 4.53 3.81 -4.14
N ALA A 187 3.96 3.90 -2.93
CA ALA A 187 3.26 2.81 -2.23
C ALA A 187 1.73 2.97 -2.24
N LEU A 188 1.20 3.85 -3.09
CA LEU A 188 -0.23 4.12 -3.19
C LEU A 188 -1.01 2.86 -3.60
N ALA A 189 -1.89 2.38 -2.73
CA ALA A 189 -2.75 1.22 -2.95
C ALA A 189 -2.04 -0.14 -3.17
N GLU A 190 -0.74 -0.23 -2.87
CA GLU A 190 -0.02 -1.51 -2.77
C GLU A 190 -0.63 -2.41 -1.68
N ASP A 191 -0.40 -3.72 -1.77
CA ASP A 191 -0.63 -4.63 -0.64
C ASP A 191 0.38 -4.36 0.51
N GLN A 192 0.05 -4.79 1.72
CA GLN A 192 0.86 -4.48 2.90
C GLN A 192 2.24 -5.17 2.89
N GLY A 193 2.40 -6.28 2.16
CA GLY A 193 3.70 -6.95 1.98
C GLY A 193 4.65 -6.13 1.10
N HIS A 194 4.20 -5.71 -0.08
CA HIS A 194 4.97 -4.83 -0.95
C HIS A 194 5.14 -3.42 -0.36
N ARG A 195 4.14 -2.88 0.35
CA ARG A 195 4.27 -1.64 1.11
C ARG A 195 5.42 -1.70 2.12
N GLN A 196 5.57 -2.81 2.86
CA GLN A 196 6.72 -2.98 3.75
C GLN A 196 8.04 -3.14 2.99
N LEU A 197 8.08 -3.91 1.88
CA LEU A 197 9.28 -4.05 1.04
C LEU A 197 9.77 -2.69 0.50
N LEU A 198 8.85 -1.84 0.05
CA LEU A 198 9.15 -0.49 -0.43
C LEU A 198 9.67 0.40 0.70
N ALA A 199 9.06 0.33 1.88
CA ALA A 199 9.50 1.08 3.05
C ALA A 199 10.89 0.63 3.53
N GLU A 200 11.17 -0.68 3.54
CA GLU A 200 12.49 -1.21 3.86
C GLU A 200 13.55 -0.75 2.85
N ARG A 201 13.26 -0.85 1.54
CA ARG A 201 14.18 -0.40 0.49
C ARG A 201 14.47 1.11 0.58
N ALA A 202 13.46 1.94 0.85
CA ALA A 202 13.61 3.37 1.13
C ALA A 202 14.40 3.67 2.43
N GLY A 203 14.47 2.73 3.36
CA GLY A 203 15.32 2.81 4.55
C GLY A 203 16.80 2.52 4.26
N HIS A 204 17.10 1.62 3.31
CA HIS A 204 18.47 1.24 2.94
C HIS A 204 19.09 2.17 1.89
N SER A 205 18.28 2.73 0.99
CA SER A 205 18.69 3.76 0.02
C SER A 205 17.64 4.87 -0.01
N PRO A 206 18.02 6.15 0.16
CA PRO A 206 17.12 7.27 -0.06
C PRO A 206 16.51 7.23 -1.48
N LEU A 207 15.24 7.58 -1.59
CA LEU A 207 14.50 7.73 -2.84
C LEU A 207 14.88 9.06 -3.49
N ARG A 208 16.09 9.10 -4.04
CA ARG A 208 16.49 10.15 -5.00
C ARG A 208 15.81 9.90 -6.35
N PRO A 209 15.51 10.96 -7.13
CA PRO A 209 15.30 10.79 -8.56
C PRO A 209 16.55 10.11 -9.15
N VAL A 210 16.36 9.19 -10.10
CA VAL A 210 17.45 8.83 -11.00
C VAL A 210 17.74 10.06 -11.85
N GLU A 211 18.98 10.57 -11.81
CA GLU A 211 19.38 11.68 -12.66
C GLU A 211 19.17 11.29 -14.13
N ALA A 212 18.28 12.02 -14.82
CA ALA A 212 18.05 11.86 -16.25
C ALA A 212 19.33 12.28 -17.00
N SER A 213 20.23 11.31 -17.17
CA SER A 213 21.64 11.51 -17.51
C SER A 213 21.80 11.95 -18.97
N ALA A 214 21.65 13.25 -19.20
CA ALA A 214 21.68 13.88 -20.51
C ALA A 214 23.11 14.04 -21.08
N SER A 215 23.83 12.93 -21.33
CA SER A 215 25.12 12.96 -22.04
C SER A 215 25.59 11.64 -22.69
N HIS A 216 25.17 11.42 -23.95
CA HIS A 216 25.91 10.67 -25.00
C HIS A 216 26.21 9.15 -24.77
N PRO A 217 26.73 8.40 -25.77
CA PRO A 217 26.81 8.65 -27.22
C PRO A 217 25.85 7.72 -28.03
N PRO A 218 25.72 7.88 -29.37
CA PRO A 218 25.11 6.86 -30.22
C PRO A 218 26.09 5.71 -30.52
N ASP A 219 25.69 4.45 -30.30
CA ASP A 219 25.56 3.44 -31.36
C ASP A 219 25.15 2.03 -30.84
N LEU A 220 24.88 1.11 -31.78
CA LEU A 220 24.67 -0.34 -31.60
C LEU A 220 23.40 -0.79 -30.84
N VAL A 221 22.23 -0.40 -31.35
CA VAL A 221 20.95 -1.04 -31.04
C VAL A 221 20.80 -2.36 -31.84
N PRO A 222 20.58 -3.53 -31.20
CA PRO A 222 20.24 -4.77 -31.92
C PRO A 222 18.89 -4.67 -32.65
N SER A 223 18.78 -5.27 -33.83
CA SER A 223 17.66 -5.02 -34.75
C SER A 223 16.26 -5.30 -34.15
N PRO A 224 15.33 -4.33 -34.10
CA PRO A 224 14.03 -4.45 -33.42
C PRO A 224 12.97 -5.21 -34.26
N ALA A 225 13.31 -6.39 -34.77
CA ALA A 225 12.45 -7.21 -35.61
C ALA A 225 11.37 -7.93 -34.76
N ARG A 226 10.29 -7.18 -34.45
CA ARG A 226 9.16 -7.48 -33.54
C ARG A 226 9.43 -7.16 -32.06
N LEU A 227 9.08 -5.95 -31.60
CA LEU A 227 8.17 -5.75 -30.45
C LEU A 227 7.85 -4.28 -30.14
N HIS A 228 6.54 -4.04 -30.02
CA HIS A 228 5.78 -2.90 -29.46
C HIS A 228 5.19 -1.87 -30.43
N ASP A 229 3.89 -2.02 -30.66
CA ASP A 229 3.04 -1.02 -31.31
C ASP A 229 2.86 0.23 -30.44
N LEU A 230 2.75 0.08 -29.12
CA LEU A 230 2.69 1.20 -28.15
C LEU A 230 3.87 2.19 -28.28
N ALA A 231 5.08 1.71 -28.54
CA ALA A 231 6.25 2.57 -28.74
C ALA A 231 6.12 3.41 -30.03
N ARG A 232 5.47 2.85 -31.07
CA ARG A 232 5.17 3.56 -32.33
C ARG A 232 3.97 4.49 -32.20
N GLU A 233 2.96 4.09 -31.42
CA GLU A 233 1.75 4.87 -31.12
C GLU A 233 2.06 6.10 -30.28
N PHE A 234 3.00 6.01 -29.33
CA PHE A 234 3.42 7.12 -28.47
C PHE A 234 4.58 7.94 -29.04
N GLU A 235 5.15 7.54 -30.19
CA GLU A 235 6.34 8.15 -30.79
C GLU A 235 7.58 8.19 -29.85
N LEU A 236 7.69 7.20 -28.94
CA LEU A 236 8.74 7.10 -27.92
C LEU A 236 9.57 5.82 -28.09
N SER A 237 10.86 5.85 -27.74
CA SER A 237 11.64 4.62 -27.61
C SER A 237 11.15 3.75 -26.45
N GLN A 238 11.47 2.45 -26.49
CA GLN A 238 11.16 1.53 -25.39
C GLN A 238 11.73 2.01 -24.04
N ARG A 239 12.87 2.71 -24.04
CA ARG A 239 13.45 3.31 -22.84
C ARG A 239 12.59 4.46 -22.33
N GLU A 240 12.23 5.42 -23.17
CA GLU A 240 11.41 6.56 -22.77
C GLU A 240 10.02 6.12 -22.27
N VAL A 241 9.46 5.03 -22.81
CA VAL A 241 8.23 4.42 -22.26
C VAL A 241 8.44 3.85 -20.85
N MET A 242 9.59 3.22 -20.57
CA MET A 242 9.91 2.72 -19.22
C MET A 242 10.21 3.87 -18.23
N ASP A 243 10.96 4.87 -18.67
CA ASP A 243 11.27 6.08 -17.89
C ASP A 243 9.97 6.87 -17.58
N LEU A 244 8.99 6.85 -18.51
CA LEU A 244 7.63 7.38 -18.31
C LEU A 244 6.80 6.54 -17.31
N ILE A 245 6.91 5.21 -17.34
CA ILE A 245 6.26 4.32 -16.35
C ILE A 245 6.82 4.57 -14.95
N GLU A 246 8.14 4.72 -14.80
CA GLU A 246 8.78 4.99 -13.51
C GLU A 246 8.42 6.37 -12.94
N SER A 247 8.34 7.39 -13.80
CA SER A 247 8.02 8.77 -13.40
C SER A 247 6.52 9.06 -13.22
N ALA A 248 5.61 8.21 -13.73
CA ALA A 248 4.16 8.36 -13.59
C ALA A 248 3.58 7.42 -12.51
N PRO A 249 3.29 7.88 -11.27
CA PRO A 249 2.98 7.01 -10.13
C PRO A 249 1.78 6.09 -10.35
N ARG A 250 0.77 6.56 -11.09
CA ARG A 250 -0.44 5.78 -11.42
C ARG A 250 -0.17 4.62 -12.38
N LEU A 251 0.75 4.81 -13.32
CA LEU A 251 1.14 3.79 -14.26
C LEU A 251 2.09 2.79 -13.57
N LYS A 252 3.03 3.29 -12.75
CA LYS A 252 3.87 2.49 -11.84
C LYS A 252 3.05 1.57 -10.93
N MET A 253 2.02 2.11 -10.26
CA MET A 253 1.07 1.40 -9.41
C MET A 253 0.30 0.31 -10.18
N ALA A 254 -0.29 0.65 -11.33
CA ALA A 254 -1.03 -0.30 -12.15
C ALA A 254 -0.13 -1.45 -12.66
N VAL A 255 1.06 -1.10 -13.17
CA VAL A 255 2.05 -2.07 -13.64
C VAL A 255 2.48 -3.01 -12.52
N ARG A 256 2.80 -2.52 -11.31
CA ARG A 256 3.26 -3.38 -10.20
C ARG A 256 2.24 -4.45 -9.78
N GLY A 257 0.96 -4.10 -9.67
CA GLY A 257 -0.11 -5.08 -9.44
C GLY A 257 -0.12 -6.15 -10.54
N TRP A 258 -0.14 -5.70 -11.79
CA TRP A 258 -0.13 -6.56 -12.96
C TRP A 258 1.14 -7.40 -13.12
N VAL A 259 2.30 -7.04 -12.54
CA VAL A 259 3.52 -7.88 -12.62
C VAL A 259 3.31 -9.21 -11.88
N ALA A 260 2.70 -9.19 -10.69
CA ALA A 260 2.41 -10.41 -9.93
C ALA A 260 1.38 -11.29 -10.68
N GLU A 261 0.33 -10.66 -11.22
CA GLU A 261 -0.69 -11.33 -12.05
C GLU A 261 -0.10 -11.91 -13.34
N GLU A 262 0.79 -11.19 -14.03
CA GLU A 262 1.43 -11.61 -15.28
C GLU A 262 2.39 -12.78 -15.07
N HIS A 263 3.18 -12.78 -13.98
CA HIS A 263 4.02 -13.92 -13.61
C HIS A 263 3.18 -15.15 -13.27
N LEU A 264 2.10 -14.99 -12.50
CA LEU A 264 1.14 -16.06 -12.23
C LEU A 264 0.53 -16.60 -13.54
N TYR A 265 0.09 -15.70 -14.41
CA TYR A 265 -0.54 -15.98 -15.70
C TYR A 265 0.37 -16.76 -16.65
N ARG A 266 1.68 -16.46 -16.70
CA ARG A 266 2.66 -17.27 -17.46
C ARG A 266 2.84 -18.65 -16.86
N GLN A 267 2.99 -18.74 -15.54
CA GLN A 267 3.15 -20.01 -14.84
C GLN A 267 1.93 -20.92 -15.01
N VAL A 268 0.72 -20.36 -14.90
CA VAL A 268 -0.56 -21.09 -15.04
C VAL A 268 -0.82 -21.54 -16.47
N GLN A 269 -0.41 -20.77 -17.49
CA GLN A 269 -0.44 -21.24 -18.89
C GLN A 269 0.49 -22.43 -19.17
N GLY A 270 1.53 -22.64 -18.34
CA GLY A 270 2.43 -23.79 -18.43
C GLY A 270 1.96 -25.04 -17.68
N VAL A 271 0.81 -25.00 -17.00
CA VAL A 271 0.29 -26.15 -16.24
C VAL A 271 -0.40 -27.14 -17.20
N PRO A 272 -0.12 -28.46 -17.13
CA PRO A 272 -0.81 -29.46 -17.94
C PRO A 272 -2.33 -29.42 -17.77
N ASP A 273 -3.05 -29.88 -18.78
CA ASP A 273 -4.53 -29.90 -18.86
C ASP A 273 -5.24 -28.53 -18.75
N VAL A 274 -4.51 -27.41 -18.72
CA VAL A 274 -5.07 -26.04 -18.80
C VAL A 274 -5.32 -25.63 -20.26
N SER A 275 -6.48 -25.04 -20.50
CA SER A 275 -6.89 -24.41 -21.76
C SER A 275 -7.63 -23.08 -21.50
N GLU A 276 -7.86 -22.29 -22.55
CA GLU A 276 -8.65 -21.03 -22.50
C GLU A 276 -8.20 -19.99 -21.44
N CYS A 277 -6.94 -20.06 -20.98
CA CYS A 277 -6.41 -19.22 -19.90
C CYS A 277 -6.25 -17.74 -20.33
N LYS A 278 -6.89 -16.84 -19.59
CA LYS A 278 -6.99 -15.39 -19.84
C LYS A 278 -6.99 -14.58 -18.54
N ARG A 279 -6.36 -13.40 -18.53
CA ARG A 279 -6.56 -12.41 -17.45
C ARG A 279 -8.00 -11.87 -17.50
N ILE A 280 -8.52 -11.42 -16.36
CA ILE A 280 -9.85 -10.80 -16.21
C ILE A 280 -9.64 -9.31 -15.89
N THR A 281 -10.12 -8.42 -16.75
CA THR A 281 -9.97 -6.96 -16.58
C THR A 281 -11.13 -6.29 -15.82
N LYS A 282 -11.97 -7.08 -15.14
CA LYS A 282 -13.19 -6.61 -14.48
C LYS A 282 -12.93 -6.31 -12.99
N GLU A 283 -13.09 -5.05 -12.62
CA GLU A 283 -12.99 -4.59 -11.22
C GLU A 283 -13.80 -5.47 -10.25
N GLY A 284 -13.11 -6.00 -9.23
CA GLY A 284 -13.72 -6.80 -8.15
C GLY A 284 -14.12 -8.24 -8.49
N GLY A 285 -13.70 -8.75 -9.65
CA GLY A 285 -13.63 -10.20 -9.92
C GLY A 285 -12.26 -10.78 -9.57
N ALA A 286 -12.10 -12.09 -9.78
CA ALA A 286 -10.80 -12.77 -9.78
C ALA A 286 -9.90 -12.27 -10.92
N ASP A 287 -8.60 -12.55 -10.87
CA ASP A 287 -7.60 -11.99 -11.80
C ASP A 287 -7.41 -12.85 -13.07
N ILE A 288 -7.64 -14.16 -12.99
CA ILE A 288 -7.47 -15.11 -14.11
C ILE A 288 -8.70 -16.02 -14.23
N ALA A 289 -9.13 -16.30 -15.46
CA ALA A 289 -10.04 -17.41 -15.80
C ALA A 289 -9.32 -18.41 -16.72
N LEU A 290 -9.62 -19.70 -16.55
CA LEU A 290 -9.14 -20.78 -17.42
C LEU A 290 -10.17 -21.91 -17.48
N ARG A 291 -9.86 -22.95 -18.26
CA ARG A 291 -10.55 -24.24 -18.19
C ARG A 291 -9.53 -25.36 -17.96
N PHE A 292 -9.68 -26.10 -16.86
CA PHE A 292 -8.81 -27.23 -16.52
C PHE A 292 -9.58 -28.52 -16.79
N ARG A 293 -9.07 -29.40 -17.67
CA ARG A 293 -9.77 -30.63 -18.09
C ARG A 293 -11.21 -30.40 -18.59
N GLY A 294 -11.51 -29.19 -19.08
CA GLY A 294 -12.86 -28.76 -19.49
C GLY A 294 -13.75 -28.20 -18.38
N ALA A 295 -13.35 -28.23 -17.11
CA ALA A 295 -14.03 -27.49 -16.03
C ALA A 295 -13.57 -26.02 -16.02
N PRO A 296 -14.47 -25.02 -16.01
CA PRO A 296 -14.08 -23.62 -15.86
C PRO A 296 -13.59 -23.35 -14.44
N LEU A 297 -12.48 -22.61 -14.29
CA LEU A 297 -11.91 -22.18 -13.01
C LEU A 297 -11.48 -20.71 -13.04
N THR A 298 -11.49 -20.08 -11.88
CA THR A 298 -11.02 -18.72 -11.62
C THR A 298 -9.98 -18.67 -10.50
N ILE A 299 -8.98 -17.80 -10.65
CA ILE A 299 -7.84 -17.68 -9.73
C ILE A 299 -7.66 -16.23 -9.28
N GLU A 300 -7.51 -16.03 -7.98
CA GLU A 300 -7.12 -14.76 -7.36
C GLU A 300 -5.63 -14.82 -6.95
N CYS A 301 -4.84 -13.85 -7.42
CA CYS A 301 -3.46 -13.61 -7.02
C CYS A 301 -3.41 -12.74 -5.77
N LYS A 302 -2.68 -13.15 -4.72
CA LYS A 302 -2.45 -12.32 -3.52
C LYS A 302 -1.01 -12.41 -3.06
N ASN A 303 -0.43 -11.29 -2.65
CA ASN A 303 0.93 -11.25 -2.17
C ASN A 303 1.03 -11.66 -0.69
N VAL A 304 2.18 -12.19 -0.30
CA VAL A 304 2.51 -12.46 1.11
C VAL A 304 2.94 -11.19 1.83
N LEU A 305 2.67 -11.13 3.13
CA LEU A 305 3.27 -10.15 4.04
C LEU A 305 4.79 -10.40 4.15
N ARG A 306 5.55 -9.31 4.29
CA ARG A 306 7.02 -9.32 4.36
C ARG A 306 7.56 -10.13 5.55
N ASN A 307 6.92 -10.07 6.72
CA ASN A 307 7.39 -10.81 7.89
C ASN A 307 6.76 -12.22 7.97
N THR A 308 7.59 -13.24 8.06
CA THR A 308 7.15 -14.59 8.44
C THR A 308 6.75 -14.65 9.92
N THR A 309 5.99 -15.67 10.30
CA THR A 309 5.86 -16.05 11.72
C THR A 309 7.20 -16.53 12.29
N ALA A 310 7.30 -16.64 13.61
CA ALA A 310 8.49 -17.18 14.30
C ALA A 310 8.86 -18.62 13.90
N ALA A 311 7.95 -19.36 13.26
CA ALA A 311 8.19 -20.70 12.69
C ALA A 311 8.60 -20.65 11.20
N GLY A 312 8.98 -19.49 10.65
CA GLY A 312 9.33 -19.30 9.24
C GLY A 312 8.14 -19.32 8.28
N VAL A 313 6.92 -19.61 8.74
CA VAL A 313 5.72 -19.69 7.89
C VAL A 313 5.28 -18.29 7.46
N ALA A 314 5.22 -18.04 6.16
CA ALA A 314 4.72 -16.81 5.56
C ALA A 314 3.20 -16.64 5.73
N ARG A 315 2.70 -15.42 5.55
CA ARG A 315 1.28 -15.04 5.68
C ARG A 315 0.81 -14.31 4.43
N VAL A 316 -0.45 -14.44 4.04
CA VAL A 316 -1.04 -13.72 2.90
C VAL A 316 -1.67 -12.41 3.37
N ASP A 317 -1.55 -11.33 2.60
CA ASP A 317 -2.40 -10.14 2.78
C ASP A 317 -3.81 -10.41 2.23
N PHE A 318 -4.57 -11.26 2.93
CA PHE A 318 -5.81 -11.85 2.38
C PHE A 318 -7.05 -10.99 2.63
N GLN A 319 -7.01 -9.78 2.08
CA GLN A 319 -8.01 -8.73 2.27
C GLN A 319 -8.01 -7.77 1.07
N ARG A 320 -9.15 -7.16 0.78
CA ARG A 320 -9.26 -6.09 -0.23
C ARG A 320 -8.67 -4.79 0.33
N THR A 321 -8.04 -3.97 -0.50
CA THR A 321 -7.41 -2.70 -0.07
C THR A 321 -8.43 -1.66 0.40
N ARG A 322 -9.70 -1.75 -0.01
CA ARG A 322 -10.82 -0.90 0.42
C ARG A 322 -12.03 -1.71 0.87
N ALA A 323 -12.94 -1.05 1.59
CA ALA A 323 -14.23 -1.60 2.00
C ALA A 323 -15.38 -0.70 1.47
N SER A 324 -16.51 -1.32 1.14
CA SER A 324 -17.75 -0.64 0.78
C SER A 324 -18.24 0.29 1.90
N LYS A 325 -18.73 1.47 1.53
CA LYS A 325 -19.21 2.50 2.45
C LYS A 325 -20.38 1.97 3.29
N GLY A 326 -20.14 1.77 4.59
CA GLY A 326 -21.13 1.24 5.54
C GLY A 326 -21.04 -0.27 5.80
N ASP A 327 -20.30 -1.03 5.00
CA ASP A 327 -20.07 -2.47 5.21
C ASP A 327 -18.56 -2.78 5.34
N PRO A 328 -18.03 -2.87 6.57
CA PRO A 328 -16.64 -3.30 6.81
C PRO A 328 -16.36 -4.76 6.41
N CYS A 329 -17.38 -5.64 6.35
CA CYS A 329 -17.20 -7.05 6.01
C CYS A 329 -17.00 -7.29 4.50
N SER A 330 -17.40 -6.34 3.65
CA SER A 330 -17.06 -6.34 2.21
C SER A 330 -15.56 -6.43 1.93
N ARG A 331 -14.70 -6.01 2.87
CA ARG A 331 -13.23 -6.07 2.75
C ARG A 331 -12.69 -7.50 2.64
N TYR A 332 -13.40 -8.48 3.20
CA TYR A 332 -12.96 -9.88 3.24
C TYR A 332 -13.55 -10.67 2.09
N TYR A 333 -12.85 -11.72 1.67
CA TYR A 333 -13.28 -12.59 0.56
C TYR A 333 -14.29 -13.65 0.99
N SER A 334 -15.17 -14.04 0.08
CA SER A 334 -16.05 -15.21 0.20
C SER A 334 -15.31 -16.48 -0.27
N PRO A 335 -15.60 -17.68 0.27
CA PRO A 335 -15.17 -18.95 -0.33
C PRO A 335 -15.72 -19.23 -1.74
N ARG A 336 -16.53 -18.30 -2.31
CA ARG A 336 -17.12 -18.35 -3.65
C ARG A 336 -16.79 -17.11 -4.51
N ASP A 337 -15.84 -16.27 -4.10
CA ASP A 337 -15.40 -15.13 -4.93
C ASP A 337 -14.53 -15.61 -6.12
N PHE A 338 -13.91 -16.79 -5.99
CA PHE A 338 -13.02 -17.48 -6.94
C PHE A 338 -12.89 -18.97 -6.57
N ASP A 339 -12.29 -19.77 -7.45
CA ASP A 339 -12.13 -21.22 -7.24
C ASP A 339 -10.75 -21.60 -6.63
N VAL A 340 -9.72 -20.76 -6.83
CA VAL A 340 -8.35 -20.97 -6.32
C VAL A 340 -7.75 -19.65 -5.86
N VAL A 341 -6.96 -19.67 -4.76
CA VAL A 341 -6.04 -18.58 -4.41
C VAL A 341 -4.61 -18.99 -4.78
N ALA A 342 -3.88 -18.08 -5.43
CA ALA A 342 -2.45 -18.15 -5.62
C ALA A 342 -1.75 -17.10 -4.75
N ALA A 343 -1.04 -17.54 -3.71
CA ALA A 343 -0.17 -16.70 -2.90
C ALA A 343 1.17 -16.51 -3.62
N CYS A 344 1.52 -15.26 -3.96
CA CYS A 344 2.81 -14.84 -4.50
C CYS A 344 3.81 -14.58 -3.36
N LEU A 345 4.97 -15.23 -3.38
CA LEU A 345 5.97 -15.17 -2.32
C LEU A 345 6.99 -14.02 -2.48
N HIS A 346 6.88 -13.22 -3.54
CA HIS A 346 7.88 -12.21 -3.91
C HIS A 346 8.27 -11.25 -2.78
N ALA A 347 7.32 -10.79 -1.95
CA ALA A 347 7.67 -9.91 -0.82
C ALA A 347 8.58 -10.58 0.23
N VAL A 348 8.58 -11.91 0.36
CA VAL A 348 9.45 -12.67 1.29
C VAL A 348 10.71 -13.21 0.62
N THR A 349 10.60 -13.72 -0.62
CA THR A 349 11.71 -14.42 -1.30
C THR A 349 12.43 -13.58 -2.35
N GLU A 350 11.85 -12.44 -2.74
CA GLU A 350 12.27 -11.60 -3.87
C GLU A 350 12.36 -12.39 -5.19
N ARG A 351 11.54 -13.45 -5.30
CA ARG A 351 11.33 -14.30 -6.49
C ARG A 351 9.83 -14.45 -6.78
N TRP A 352 9.49 -14.56 -8.06
CA TRP A 352 8.11 -14.77 -8.53
C TRP A 352 7.65 -16.23 -8.37
N GLU A 353 7.59 -16.69 -7.12
CA GLU A 353 7.18 -18.04 -6.75
C GLU A 353 5.76 -18.04 -6.18
N PHE A 354 4.98 -19.08 -6.49
CA PHE A 354 3.56 -19.15 -6.10
C PHE A 354 3.22 -20.42 -5.31
N ARG A 355 2.22 -20.30 -4.42
CA ARG A 355 1.58 -21.42 -3.71
C ARG A 355 0.07 -21.34 -3.89
N TYR A 356 -0.59 -22.48 -4.00
CA TYR A 356 -2.00 -22.59 -4.39
C TYR A 356 -2.84 -23.29 -3.32
N VAL A 357 -4.10 -22.85 -3.15
CA VAL A 357 -5.09 -23.50 -2.26
C VAL A 357 -6.52 -23.27 -2.76
N VAL A 358 -7.41 -24.23 -2.51
CA VAL A 358 -8.86 -24.06 -2.73
C VAL A 358 -9.45 -23.24 -1.55
N PRO A 359 -10.24 -22.16 -1.79
CA PRO A 359 -10.69 -21.24 -0.74
C PRO A 359 -11.49 -21.88 0.39
N THR A 360 -12.19 -22.98 0.12
CA THR A 360 -12.97 -23.76 1.09
C THR A 360 -12.09 -24.40 2.19
N ARG A 361 -10.78 -24.52 1.98
CA ARG A 361 -9.82 -24.98 3.01
C ARG A 361 -9.36 -23.87 3.96
N LEU A 362 -9.62 -22.60 3.63
CA LEU A 362 -9.20 -21.46 4.45
C LEU A 362 -10.15 -21.25 5.63
N ALA A 363 -9.61 -20.68 6.72
CA ALA A 363 -10.40 -20.48 7.93
C ALA A 363 -11.47 -19.37 7.74
N PRO A 364 -12.69 -19.53 8.28
CA PRO A 364 -13.72 -18.50 8.20
C PRO A 364 -13.38 -17.25 9.05
N HIS A 365 -13.95 -16.11 8.67
CA HIS A 365 -13.78 -14.85 9.40
C HIS A 365 -14.61 -14.85 10.68
N GLN A 366 -13.96 -14.72 11.84
CA GLN A 366 -14.60 -14.81 13.17
C GLN A 366 -15.79 -13.85 13.39
N ARG A 367 -15.89 -12.77 12.61
CA ARG A 367 -16.91 -11.71 12.77
C ARG A 367 -17.71 -11.36 11.51
N CYS A 368 -17.44 -12.02 10.38
CA CYS A 368 -18.12 -11.74 9.11
C CYS A 368 -18.64 -13.06 8.55
N PRO A 369 -19.89 -13.46 8.85
CA PRO A 369 -20.46 -14.71 8.38
C PRO A 369 -20.34 -14.86 6.85
N GLY A 370 -19.95 -16.05 6.40
CA GLY A 370 -19.73 -16.34 4.98
C GLY A 370 -18.45 -15.74 4.37
N LYS A 371 -17.60 -15.08 5.15
CA LYS A 371 -16.27 -14.58 4.72
C LYS A 371 -15.13 -15.44 5.25
N LEU A 372 -13.97 -15.30 4.63
CA LEU A 372 -12.69 -15.91 5.01
C LEU A 372 -11.88 -14.96 5.91
N GLY A 373 -11.10 -15.54 6.84
CA GLY A 373 -10.18 -14.80 7.71
C GLY A 373 -9.05 -14.15 6.91
N ASN A 374 -8.60 -12.95 7.30
CA ASN A 374 -7.47 -12.26 6.65
C ASN A 374 -6.09 -12.75 7.14
N ASN A 375 -5.99 -13.27 8.37
CA ASN A 375 -4.76 -13.84 8.93
C ASN A 375 -4.50 -15.27 8.39
N VAL A 376 -4.25 -15.37 7.09
CA VAL A 376 -3.99 -16.63 6.38
C VAL A 376 -2.50 -16.94 6.40
N ARG A 377 -2.14 -18.20 6.68
CA ARG A 377 -0.76 -18.71 6.72
C ARG A 377 -0.51 -19.66 5.54
N LEU A 378 0.72 -19.67 5.02
CA LEU A 378 1.19 -20.66 4.03
C LEU A 378 1.58 -21.98 4.72
N ASP A 379 0.59 -22.60 5.36
CA ASP A 379 0.73 -23.92 5.99
C ASP A 379 0.53 -25.09 5.00
N GLU A 380 0.56 -26.32 5.52
CA GLU A 380 0.41 -27.61 4.81
C GLU A 380 -0.80 -27.74 3.87
N ARG A 381 -1.81 -26.86 3.98
CA ARG A 381 -2.93 -26.80 3.03
C ARG A 381 -2.52 -26.27 1.65
N TRP A 382 -1.43 -25.50 1.58
CA TRP A 382 -0.93 -24.84 0.37
C TRP A 382 0.06 -25.72 -0.39
N ARG A 383 -0.05 -25.72 -1.73
CA ARG A 383 0.77 -26.56 -2.63
C ARG A 383 1.55 -25.72 -3.63
N SER A 384 2.76 -26.15 -4.00
CA SER A 384 3.45 -25.60 -5.19
C SER A 384 2.93 -26.20 -6.50
N ASP A 385 2.39 -27.42 -6.42
CA ASP A 385 1.74 -28.13 -7.52
C ASP A 385 0.35 -27.54 -7.78
N ALA A 386 0.27 -26.68 -8.81
CA ALA A 386 -0.98 -26.06 -9.27
C ALA A 386 -1.96 -27.10 -9.85
N HIS A 387 -1.46 -28.12 -10.57
CA HIS A 387 -2.27 -29.14 -11.24
C HIS A 387 -3.13 -29.91 -10.24
N ARG A 388 -2.55 -30.33 -9.11
CA ARG A 388 -3.30 -30.96 -8.00
C ARG A 388 -4.37 -30.06 -7.38
N VAL A 389 -4.17 -28.75 -7.34
CA VAL A 389 -5.15 -27.80 -6.79
C VAL A 389 -6.25 -27.50 -7.80
N PHE A 390 -5.94 -27.49 -9.10
CA PHE A 390 -6.93 -27.34 -10.16
C PHE A 390 -7.82 -28.57 -10.30
N SER A 391 -7.27 -29.78 -10.15
CA SER A 391 -8.06 -31.02 -10.09
C SER A 391 -9.04 -30.99 -8.91
N GLU A 392 -8.55 -30.62 -7.73
CA GLU A 392 -9.40 -30.48 -6.54
C GLU A 392 -10.49 -29.41 -6.69
N ALA A 393 -10.16 -28.23 -7.24
CA ALA A 393 -11.12 -27.16 -7.49
C ALA A 393 -12.17 -27.54 -8.56
N ALA A 394 -11.79 -28.37 -9.55
CA ALA A 394 -12.70 -28.92 -10.56
C ALA A 394 -13.54 -30.11 -10.06
N GLY A 395 -13.24 -30.67 -8.87
CA GLY A 395 -13.89 -31.87 -8.34
C GLY A 395 -13.44 -33.18 -9.02
N LEU A 396 -12.17 -33.26 -9.44
CA LEU A 396 -11.56 -34.35 -10.21
C LEU A 396 -10.40 -35.04 -9.47
#